data_AF-A0A6A6R842-F1
#
_entry.id   AF-A0A6A6R842-F1
#
_cell.length_a   1.000
_cell.length_b   1.000
_cell.length_c   1.000
_cell.angle_alpha   90.00
_cell.angle_beta   90.00
_cell.angle_gamma   90.00
#
_symmetry.space_group_name_H-M   'P 1'
#
loop_
_entity.id
_entity.type
_entity.pdbx_description
1 polymer ?
#
loop_
_entity_poly.entity_id
_entity_poly.type
_entity_poly.pdbx_seq_one_letter_code
_entity_poly.pdbx_strand_id
1 'polypeptide(L)'
;MPDSTANIDPPPDPEPSSPTLPPPNPIPDSTPLPGYLATHPPPPYTTSPPDPSTSIPAGAHPCPSCLGSTRRAPCASHRSTSLSPPPTTPPKDLAKIRRESSARAHQESLDASNAVAACKDDYESADYLGEKLTTRYRDCKDKTAAGEERIAKALREAERNLHNARLVAGNAKAAGVSAGHEMYKAEGERRRAMEEMGAAREVMQRKGQEMLRWGKERERCEKEKGRWEREARGLEKEAQEWERLRHDWDVAGRLARIATEDLVDSWNREVRRRRQGK
;
A
#
# COMPACT_ATOMS: atom_id res chain seq x y z
N MET A 1 29.25 3.52 -57.15
CA MET A 1 29.17 2.17 -56.55
C MET A 1 30.35 2.02 -55.61
N PRO A 2 30.22 1.62 -54.34
CA PRO A 2 29.00 1.34 -53.53
C PRO A 2 28.97 2.23 -52.24
N ASP A 3 27.99 2.26 -51.33
CA ASP A 3 26.89 1.35 -50.99
C ASP A 3 25.54 2.10 -50.89
N SER A 4 24.53 1.52 -51.55
CA SER A 4 23.14 1.97 -51.62
C SER A 4 22.26 0.89 -50.98
N THR A 5 22.35 0.80 -49.65
CA THR A 5 21.46 -0.01 -48.81
C THR A 5 21.07 0.79 -47.57
N ALA A 6 20.42 1.94 -47.79
CA ALA A 6 19.54 2.50 -46.78
C ALA A 6 18.21 1.76 -46.92
N ASN A 7 17.97 0.79 -46.04
CA ASN A 7 16.62 0.27 -45.81
C ASN A 7 15.77 1.44 -45.31
N ILE A 8 14.98 2.02 -46.21
CA ILE A 8 13.91 2.93 -45.83
C ILE A 8 12.75 2.01 -45.45
N ASP A 9 12.53 1.81 -44.15
CA ASP A 9 11.34 1.12 -43.66
C ASP A 9 10.09 1.84 -44.20
N PRO A 10 9.08 1.11 -44.69
CA PRO A 10 7.81 1.71 -45.06
C PRO A 10 7.19 2.38 -43.83
N PRO A 11 6.47 3.51 -44.00
CA PRO A 11 5.79 4.14 -42.88
C PRO A 11 4.82 3.14 -42.23
N PRO A 12 4.69 3.14 -40.90
CA PRO A 12 3.75 2.26 -40.21
C PRO A 12 2.32 2.55 -40.69
N ASP A 13 1.52 1.49 -40.79
CA ASP A 13 0.09 1.58 -41.13
C ASP A 13 -0.63 2.59 -40.23
N PRO A 14 -1.54 3.41 -40.79
CA PRO A 14 -2.35 4.29 -39.97
C PRO A 14 -3.20 3.45 -39.01
N GLU A 15 -3.15 3.79 -37.72
CA GLU A 15 -3.93 3.12 -36.68
C GLU A 15 -5.41 3.04 -37.07
N PRO A 16 -6.10 1.91 -36.81
CA PRO A 16 -7.53 1.82 -37.03
C PRO A 16 -8.24 2.86 -36.15
N SER A 17 -9.02 3.73 -36.79
CA SER A 17 -9.81 4.76 -36.13
C SER A 17 -10.63 4.17 -34.97
N SER A 18 -10.46 4.74 -33.78
CA SER A 18 -11.26 4.45 -32.60
C SER A 18 -12.76 4.56 -32.90
N PRO A 19 -13.60 3.64 -32.41
CA PRO A 19 -15.05 3.78 -32.54
C PRO A 19 -15.50 5.02 -31.76
N THR A 20 -16.16 5.94 -32.45
CA THR A 20 -16.85 7.08 -31.84
C THR A 20 -17.87 6.57 -30.84
N LEU A 21 -17.66 6.84 -29.55
CA LEU A 21 -18.67 6.61 -28.51
C LEU A 21 -19.89 7.49 -28.80
N PRO A 22 -21.13 6.98 -28.73
CA PRO A 22 -22.31 7.83 -28.81
C PRO A 22 -22.32 8.84 -27.65
N PRO A 23 -22.88 10.05 -27.85
CA PRO A 23 -22.89 11.09 -26.82
C PRO A 23 -23.67 10.60 -25.59
N PRO A 24 -23.26 11.02 -24.37
CA PRO A 24 -23.98 10.67 -23.16
C PRO A 24 -25.37 11.32 -23.17
N ASN A 25 -26.39 10.54 -22.81
CA ASN A 25 -27.74 11.07 -22.57
C ASN A 25 -27.70 12.20 -21.53
N PRO A 26 -28.48 13.28 -21.70
CA PRO A 26 -28.59 14.32 -20.69
C PRO A 26 -29.20 13.75 -19.41
N ILE A 27 -28.55 14.04 -18.28
CA ILE A 27 -29.07 13.77 -16.94
C ILE A 27 -30.29 14.69 -16.74
N PRO A 28 -31.48 14.18 -16.39
CA PRO A 28 -32.59 15.06 -16.06
C PRO A 28 -32.29 15.81 -14.76
N ASP A 29 -32.48 17.13 -14.82
CA ASP A 29 -32.34 18.06 -13.70
C ASP A 29 -33.01 17.51 -12.44
N SER A 30 -32.21 17.31 -11.40
CA SER A 30 -32.71 16.99 -10.08
C SER A 30 -33.46 18.21 -9.54
N THR A 31 -34.76 18.00 -9.38
CA THR A 31 -35.68 18.79 -8.58
C THR A 31 -35.04 19.27 -7.27
N PRO A 32 -35.26 20.53 -6.84
CA PRO A 32 -34.80 20.99 -5.54
C PRO A 32 -35.55 20.23 -4.43
N LEU A 33 -34.79 19.62 -3.52
CA LEU A 33 -35.33 19.01 -2.30
C LEU A 33 -36.06 20.10 -1.47
N PRO A 34 -37.25 19.81 -0.90
CA PRO A 34 -37.94 20.74 -0.05
C PRO A 34 -37.17 20.95 1.26
N GLY A 35 -37.00 22.23 1.61
CA GLY A 35 -36.31 22.67 2.81
C GLY A 35 -37.04 22.31 4.09
N TYR A 36 -36.26 21.88 5.08
CA TYR A 36 -36.66 21.96 6.48
C TYR A 36 -35.71 22.93 7.19
N LEU A 37 -36.29 24.05 7.63
CA LEU A 37 -35.66 25.00 8.54
C LEU A 37 -35.90 24.57 9.99
N ALA A 38 -34.80 24.58 10.76
CA ALA A 38 -34.63 24.97 12.17
C ALA A 38 -35.64 24.44 13.23
N THR A 39 -35.21 23.87 14.36
CA THR A 39 -34.63 24.64 15.49
C THR A 39 -34.27 23.73 16.69
N HIS A 40 -33.27 24.17 17.48
CA HIS A 40 -33.04 23.94 18.94
C HIS A 40 -32.03 22.86 19.42
N PRO A 41 -31.31 23.10 20.55
CA PRO A 41 -29.88 23.43 20.60
C PRO A 41 -29.04 22.42 21.43
N PRO A 42 -27.69 22.54 21.53
CA PRO A 42 -26.85 21.53 22.19
C PRO A 42 -26.86 21.69 23.73
N PRO A 43 -26.62 20.63 24.52
CA PRO A 43 -26.36 20.81 25.94
C PRO A 43 -24.88 21.22 26.17
N PRO A 44 -24.60 22.25 27.00
CA PRO A 44 -23.24 22.60 27.37
C PRO A 44 -22.92 22.33 28.87
N TYR A 45 -21.61 22.12 29.13
CA TYR A 45 -20.85 22.18 30.40
C TYR A 45 -21.04 21.05 31.45
N THR A 46 -20.09 20.11 31.59
CA THR A 46 -18.88 20.08 32.46
C THR A 46 -19.12 19.97 33.97
N THR A 47 -18.63 18.89 34.61
CA THR A 47 -17.87 18.91 35.89
C THR A 47 -17.12 17.57 36.09
N SER A 48 -15.79 17.65 35.93
CA SER A 48 -14.68 16.94 36.62
C SER A 48 -14.61 15.39 36.81
N PRO A 49 -13.38 14.84 36.82
CA PRO A 49 -13.09 13.40 36.68
C PRO A 49 -13.06 12.65 38.03
N PRO A 50 -13.23 11.32 38.08
CA PRO A 50 -12.85 10.56 39.26
C PRO A 50 -11.32 10.40 39.32
N ASP A 51 -10.73 10.89 40.40
CA ASP A 51 -9.31 10.75 40.76
C ASP A 51 -9.00 9.27 41.16
N PRO A 52 -7.77 8.78 40.95
CA PRO A 52 -7.39 7.38 41.06
C PRO A 52 -6.88 7.09 42.47
N SER A 53 -7.52 6.19 43.22
CA SER A 53 -6.90 5.46 44.35
C SER A 53 -7.91 4.54 45.00
N THR A 54 -7.94 3.27 44.61
CA THR A 54 -8.18 2.09 45.48
C THR A 54 -8.27 0.83 44.62
N SER A 55 -7.12 0.35 44.16
CA SER A 55 -6.94 -1.03 43.71
C SER A 55 -5.49 -1.41 43.94
N ILE A 56 -5.15 -1.63 45.21
CA ILE A 56 -4.00 -2.45 45.58
C ILE A 56 -4.47 -3.91 45.47
N PRO A 57 -3.92 -4.76 44.59
CA PRO A 57 -4.02 -6.19 44.78
C PRO A 57 -2.89 -6.67 45.70
N ALA A 58 -3.26 -7.62 46.54
CA ALA A 58 -2.46 -8.29 47.55
C ALA A 58 -1.25 -9.07 46.98
N GLY A 59 -0.18 -9.20 47.78
CA GLY A 59 0.85 -10.24 47.67
C GLY A 59 1.74 -10.14 46.42
N ALA A 60 2.94 -9.57 46.46
CA ALA A 60 4.07 -10.05 47.26
C ALA A 60 4.05 -11.57 47.48
N HIS A 61 4.14 -12.34 46.39
CA HIS A 61 4.65 -13.71 46.46
C HIS A 61 6.17 -13.66 46.27
N PRO A 62 6.98 -13.85 47.32
CA PRO A 62 8.39 -14.19 47.12
C PRO A 62 8.45 -15.57 46.46
N CYS A 63 9.26 -15.68 45.39
CA CYS A 63 9.59 -16.97 44.80
C CYS A 63 10.21 -17.88 45.89
N PRO A 64 9.62 -19.04 46.21
CA PRO A 64 10.11 -19.90 47.30
C PRO A 64 11.33 -20.75 46.92
N SER A 65 12.04 -20.40 45.84
CA SER A 65 13.21 -21.16 45.36
C SER A 65 14.51 -20.35 45.30
N CYS A 66 14.55 -19.13 45.84
CA CYS A 66 15.73 -18.25 45.77
C CYS A 66 16.37 -17.91 47.12
N LEU A 67 16.04 -18.64 48.20
CA LEU A 67 16.81 -18.58 49.44
C LEU A 67 18.02 -19.51 49.33
N GLY A 68 19.15 -18.92 48.93
CA GLY A 68 20.48 -19.52 49.09
C GLY A 68 21.16 -19.90 47.79
N SER A 69 21.72 -18.93 47.06
CA SER A 69 22.95 -19.17 46.30
C SER A 69 23.57 -17.85 45.82
N THR A 70 24.55 -17.38 46.58
CA THR A 70 25.56 -16.42 46.13
C THR A 70 26.57 -17.17 45.25
N ARG A 71 26.25 -17.40 43.97
CA ARG A 71 27.19 -17.58 42.82
C ARG A 71 26.50 -18.32 41.64
N ARG A 72 26.02 -17.56 40.64
CA ARG A 72 26.15 -17.76 39.17
C ARG A 72 24.95 -17.23 38.39
N ALA A 73 25.24 -16.89 37.13
CA ALA A 73 24.43 -16.15 36.17
C ALA A 73 23.10 -16.83 35.81
N PRO A 74 22.05 -16.08 35.43
CA PRO A 74 20.86 -16.66 34.85
C PRO A 74 21.11 -17.11 33.40
N CYS A 75 20.65 -18.33 33.12
CA CYS A 75 20.62 -18.95 31.81
C CYS A 75 19.65 -18.28 30.83
N ALA A 76 20.00 -18.37 29.55
CA ALA A 76 19.28 -17.88 28.39
C ALA A 76 18.10 -18.79 27.96
N SER A 77 17.20 -18.20 27.16
CA SER A 77 16.21 -18.73 26.19
C SER A 77 14.80 -18.23 26.51
N HIS A 78 14.04 -17.53 25.65
CA HIS A 78 13.81 -17.78 24.23
C HIS A 78 13.58 -16.51 23.37
N ARG A 79 14.01 -16.65 22.11
CA ARG A 79 13.68 -15.90 20.88
C ARG A 79 12.34 -15.14 20.88
N SER A 80 12.46 -13.82 20.74
CA SER A 80 11.60 -13.00 19.89
C SER A 80 12.53 -12.21 18.98
N THR A 81 12.56 -12.53 17.68
CA THR A 81 13.28 -11.76 16.67
C THR A 81 12.49 -10.48 16.38
N SER A 82 12.44 -9.59 17.37
CA SER A 82 12.15 -8.18 17.16
C SER A 82 13.42 -7.57 16.57
N LEU A 83 13.37 -7.23 15.28
CA LEU A 83 14.37 -6.39 14.61
C LEU A 83 14.29 -4.99 15.25
N SER A 84 14.94 -4.86 16.41
CA SER A 84 15.11 -3.60 17.08
C SER A 84 16.17 -2.79 16.33
N PRO A 85 15.94 -1.52 16.01
CA PRO A 85 16.94 -0.68 15.37
C PRO A 85 18.19 -0.60 16.26
N PRO A 86 19.41 -0.46 15.68
CA PRO A 86 20.62 -0.29 16.47
C PRO A 86 20.46 0.93 17.38
N PRO A 87 21.01 0.90 18.61
CA PRO A 87 20.84 2.00 19.55
C PRO A 87 21.51 3.26 19.00
N THR A 88 20.71 4.21 18.53
CA THR A 88 21.12 5.59 18.23
C THR A 88 21.21 6.40 19.53
N THR A 89 21.80 5.83 20.58
CA THR A 89 22.18 6.63 21.74
C THR A 89 23.56 7.21 21.46
N PRO A 90 23.72 8.55 21.34
CA PRO A 90 25.04 9.15 21.43
C PRO A 90 25.67 8.67 22.76
N PRO A 91 26.98 8.37 22.80
CA PRO A 91 27.59 7.78 23.99
C PRO A 91 27.24 8.65 25.21
N LYS A 92 26.53 8.03 26.17
CA LYS A 92 25.96 8.64 27.39
C LYS A 92 26.98 9.40 28.24
N ASP A 93 28.25 9.32 27.89
CA ASP A 93 29.35 9.93 28.60
C ASP A 93 29.96 11.16 27.92
N LEU A 94 29.40 11.72 26.84
CA LEU A 94 29.93 12.99 26.29
C LEU A 94 29.84 14.14 27.31
N ALA A 95 28.77 14.18 28.10
CA ALA A 95 28.64 15.16 29.19
C ALA A 95 29.62 14.88 30.34
N LYS A 96 29.87 13.60 30.64
CA LYS A 96 30.82 13.15 31.66
C LYS A 96 32.26 13.48 31.26
N ILE A 97 32.66 13.14 30.03
CA ILE A 97 33.97 13.46 29.44
C ILE A 97 34.19 14.98 29.42
N ARG A 98 33.18 15.78 29.04
CA ARG A 98 33.30 17.25 29.08
C ARG A 98 33.51 17.78 30.50
N ARG A 99 32.73 17.31 31.48
CA ARG A 99 32.89 17.70 32.88
C ARG A 99 34.24 17.29 33.45
N GLU A 100 34.70 16.07 33.17
CA GLU A 100 35.98 15.56 33.66
C GLU A 100 37.19 16.22 32.98
N SER A 101 37.09 16.59 31.70
CA SER A 101 38.16 17.34 31.02
C SER A 101 38.23 18.80 31.49
N SER A 102 37.08 19.45 31.70
CA SER A 102 37.00 20.80 32.24
C SER A 102 37.51 20.87 33.69
N ALA A 103 37.12 19.90 34.51
CA ALA A 103 37.61 19.79 35.89
C ALA A 103 39.13 19.58 35.94
N ARG A 104 39.69 18.74 35.05
CA ARG A 104 41.14 18.56 34.95
C ARG A 104 41.88 19.83 34.49
N ALA A 105 41.38 20.50 33.45
CA ALA A 105 41.97 21.75 32.98
C ALA A 105 41.92 22.87 34.04
N HIS A 106 40.85 22.94 34.83
CA HIS A 106 40.73 23.88 35.94
C HIS A 106 41.72 23.56 37.07
N GLN A 107 41.87 22.29 37.43
CA GLN A 107 42.84 21.87 38.44
C GLN A 107 44.28 22.17 38.00
N GLU A 108 44.63 21.85 36.76
CA GLU A 108 45.95 22.14 36.20
C GLU A 108 46.26 23.65 36.17
N SER A 109 45.25 24.50 35.92
CA SER A 109 45.37 25.96 35.98
C SER A 109 45.58 26.48 37.41
N LEU A 110 44.87 25.92 38.39
CA LEU A 110 45.06 26.23 39.80
C LEU A 110 46.45 25.80 40.28
N ASP A 111 46.91 24.62 39.88
CA ASP A 111 48.24 24.10 40.23
C ASP A 111 49.36 24.97 39.61
N ALA A 112 49.18 25.43 38.36
CA ALA A 112 50.09 26.38 37.73
C ALA A 112 50.10 27.75 38.44
N SER A 113 48.93 28.25 38.86
CA SER A 113 48.80 29.52 39.59
C SER A 113 49.43 29.43 40.98
N ASN A 114 49.24 28.31 41.68
CA ASN A 114 49.84 28.05 42.99
C ASN A 114 51.37 27.93 42.90
N ALA A 115 51.90 27.32 41.83
CA ALA A 115 53.35 27.27 41.59
C ALA A 115 53.95 28.67 41.37
N VAL A 116 53.22 29.58 40.72
CA VAL A 116 53.64 30.98 40.55
C VAL A 116 53.58 31.75 41.86
N ALA A 117 52.55 31.53 42.69
CA ALA A 117 52.43 32.16 44.01
C ALA A 117 53.54 31.71 44.97
N ALA A 118 53.83 30.41 45.03
CA ALA A 118 54.96 29.88 45.80
C ALA A 118 56.31 30.44 45.31
N CYS A 119 56.44 30.70 44.00
CA CYS A 119 57.62 31.35 43.45
C CYS A 119 57.74 32.83 43.86
N LYS A 120 56.67 33.48 44.31
CA LYS A 120 56.65 34.90 44.71
C LYS A 120 56.92 35.09 46.20
N ASP A 121 56.42 34.20 47.05
CA ASP A 121 56.62 34.28 48.52
C ASP A 121 58.08 34.04 48.93
N ASP A 122 58.87 33.32 48.13
CA ASP A 122 60.30 33.11 48.37
C ASP A 122 61.20 34.30 47.96
N TYR A 123 60.66 35.36 47.34
CA TYR A 123 61.43 36.55 46.91
C TYR A 123 61.72 37.55 48.05
N GLU A 124 61.10 37.41 49.23
CA GLU A 124 61.21 38.40 50.33
C GLU A 124 62.34 38.11 51.35
N SER A 125 63.23 37.12 51.13
CA SER A 125 64.35 36.83 52.05
C SER A 125 65.75 37.02 51.43
N ALA A 126 66.36 38.16 51.78
CA ALA A 126 67.79 38.51 51.90
C ALA A 126 68.86 37.94 50.92
N ASP A 127 69.41 38.84 50.08
CA ASP A 127 70.84 39.13 49.84
C ASP A 127 71.89 38.03 49.58
N TYR A 128 71.52 36.79 49.28
CA TYR A 128 72.46 35.80 48.74
C TYR A 128 71.91 35.16 47.47
N LEU A 129 72.74 35.11 46.40
CA LEU A 129 72.64 34.20 45.22
C LEU A 129 72.11 34.77 43.88
N GLY A 130 72.85 35.65 43.22
CA GLY A 130 72.59 36.00 41.80
C GLY A 130 72.61 34.80 40.83
N GLU A 131 73.42 33.77 41.11
CA GLU A 131 73.57 32.59 40.23
C GLU A 131 72.50 31.51 40.46
N LYS A 132 72.02 31.31 41.71
CA LYS A 132 70.87 30.42 41.96
C LYS A 132 69.54 31.07 41.57
N LEU A 133 69.40 32.39 41.67
CA LEU A 133 68.20 33.10 41.20
C LEU A 133 68.07 33.03 39.68
N THR A 134 69.15 33.23 38.92
CA THR A 134 69.12 33.12 37.45
C THR A 134 68.85 31.70 36.96
N THR A 135 69.42 30.69 37.62
CA THR A 135 69.16 29.28 37.30
C THR A 135 67.72 28.88 37.63
N ARG A 136 67.19 29.27 38.79
CA ARG A 136 65.79 29.01 39.18
C ARG A 136 64.79 29.75 38.31
N TYR A 137 65.10 30.98 37.89
CA TYR A 137 64.30 31.72 36.94
C TYR A 137 64.26 31.03 35.56
N ARG A 138 65.39 30.49 35.07
CA ARG A 138 65.41 29.67 33.85
C ARG A 138 64.58 28.39 34.01
N ASP A 139 64.76 27.65 35.11
CA ASP A 139 63.95 26.44 35.37
C ASP A 139 62.45 26.74 35.46
N CYS A 140 62.07 27.86 36.05
CA CYS A 140 60.67 28.29 36.12
C CYS A 140 60.15 28.64 34.73
N LYS A 141 60.92 29.39 33.93
CA LYS A 141 60.60 29.74 32.55
C LYS A 141 60.47 28.51 31.64
N ASP A 142 61.34 27.53 31.79
CA ASP A 142 61.32 26.29 31.01
C ASP A 142 60.13 25.41 31.41
N LYS A 143 59.77 25.37 32.70
CA LYS A 143 58.56 24.68 33.19
C LYS A 143 57.28 25.36 32.73
N THR A 144 57.22 26.70 32.68
CA THR A 144 56.06 27.41 32.14
C THR A 144 55.94 27.17 30.64
N ALA A 145 57.03 27.20 29.88
CA ALA A 145 57.02 26.90 28.45
C ALA A 145 56.56 25.45 28.18
N ALA A 146 57.03 24.48 28.96
CA ALA A 146 56.56 23.09 28.88
C ALA A 146 55.11 22.91 29.35
N GLY A 147 54.61 23.79 30.23
CA GLY A 147 53.20 23.88 30.62
C GLY A 147 52.33 24.40 29.46
N GLU A 148 52.76 25.49 28.82
CA GLU A 148 52.10 26.08 27.66
C GLU A 148 52.02 25.10 26.48
N GLU A 149 53.09 24.34 26.21
CA GLU A 149 53.08 23.34 25.14
C GLU A 149 52.09 22.19 25.42
N ARG A 150 51.98 21.76 26.68
CA ARG A 150 50.99 20.75 27.10
C ARG A 150 49.56 21.27 26.96
N ILE A 151 49.30 22.52 27.35
CA ILE A 151 48.00 23.17 27.18
C ILE A 151 47.66 23.30 25.69
N ALA A 152 48.61 23.76 24.86
CA ALA A 152 48.40 23.89 23.43
C ALA A 152 48.11 22.53 22.75
N LYS A 153 48.78 21.46 23.19
CA LYS A 153 48.51 20.09 22.71
C LYS A 153 47.11 19.62 23.12
N ALA A 154 46.71 19.85 24.37
CA ALA A 154 45.38 19.50 24.87
C ALA A 154 44.26 20.25 24.12
N LEU A 155 44.48 21.53 23.80
CA LEU A 155 43.53 22.32 23.00
C LEU A 155 43.36 21.77 21.58
N ARG A 156 44.46 21.45 20.89
CA ARG A 156 44.39 20.84 19.55
C ARG A 156 43.70 19.47 19.56
N GLU A 157 43.91 18.68 20.61
CA GLU A 157 43.24 17.38 20.78
C GLU A 157 41.74 17.55 21.07
N ALA A 158 41.37 18.52 21.90
CA ALA A 158 39.97 18.86 22.16
C ALA A 158 39.24 19.36 20.90
N GLU A 159 39.89 20.20 20.08
CA GLU A 159 39.37 20.66 18.80
C GLU A 159 39.15 19.52 17.81
N ARG A 160 40.12 18.60 17.72
CA ARG A 160 40.01 17.40 16.88
C ARG A 160 38.85 16.51 17.33
N ASN A 161 38.70 16.31 18.64
CA ASN A 161 37.62 15.51 19.19
C ASN A 161 36.25 16.16 18.97
N LEU A 162 36.16 17.50 19.09
CA LEU A 162 34.95 18.24 18.76
C LEU A 162 34.59 18.12 17.28
N HIS A 163 35.58 18.20 16.40
CA HIS A 163 35.38 18.02 14.96
C HIS A 163 34.86 16.62 14.63
N ASN A 164 35.49 15.57 15.17
CA ASN A 164 35.06 14.18 14.98
C ASN A 164 33.63 13.96 15.52
N ALA A 165 33.29 14.52 16.67
CA ALA A 165 31.94 14.42 17.22
C ALA A 165 30.90 15.10 16.31
N ARG A 166 31.23 16.24 15.70
CA ARG A 166 30.37 16.91 14.72
C ARG A 166 30.17 16.07 13.46
N LEU A 167 31.22 15.42 12.95
CA LEU A 167 31.12 14.51 11.80
C LEU A 167 30.21 13.31 12.08
N VAL A 168 30.37 12.67 13.24
CA VAL A 168 29.52 11.53 13.66
C VAL A 168 28.06 11.97 13.79
N ALA A 169 27.79 13.13 14.39
CA ALA A 169 26.44 13.67 14.49
C ALA A 169 25.83 13.99 13.11
N GLY A 170 26.64 14.55 12.19
CA GLY A 170 26.23 14.81 10.81
C GLY A 170 25.86 13.53 10.06
N ASN A 171 26.70 12.50 10.14
CA ASN A 171 26.47 11.20 9.52
C ASN A 171 25.23 10.50 10.09
N ALA A 172 25.02 10.56 11.41
CA ALA A 172 23.84 10.00 12.05
C ALA A 172 22.55 10.70 11.60
N LYS A 173 22.58 12.04 11.43
CA LYS A 173 21.44 12.79 10.89
C LYS A 173 21.14 12.41 9.44
N ALA A 174 22.17 12.28 8.60
CA ALA A 174 22.00 11.87 7.21
C ALA A 174 21.42 10.46 7.09
N ALA A 175 21.91 9.51 7.89
CA ALA A 175 21.39 8.14 7.94
C ALA A 175 19.93 8.09 8.42
N GLY A 176 19.56 8.92 9.40
CA GLY A 176 18.17 9.04 9.85
C GLY A 176 17.23 9.57 8.77
N VAL A 177 17.67 10.55 7.98
CA VAL A 177 16.88 11.11 6.86
C VAL A 177 16.75 10.10 5.72
N SER A 178 17.81 9.37 5.37
CA SER A 178 17.75 8.33 4.33
C SER A 178 16.81 7.18 4.74
N ALA A 179 16.90 6.71 5.99
CA ALA A 179 16.00 5.70 6.52
C ALA A 179 14.54 6.18 6.53
N GLY A 180 14.29 7.44 6.91
CA GLY A 180 12.95 8.03 6.84
C GLY A 180 12.40 8.10 5.41
N HIS A 181 13.24 8.43 4.43
CA HIS A 181 12.85 8.48 3.03
C HIS A 181 12.52 7.09 2.46
N GLU A 182 13.29 6.05 2.79
CA GLU A 182 13.00 4.68 2.38
C GLU A 182 11.68 4.16 2.96
N MET A 183 11.42 4.44 4.24
CA MET A 183 10.15 4.10 4.87
C MET A 183 8.97 4.80 4.19
N TYR A 184 9.11 6.08 3.85
CA TYR A 184 8.09 6.82 3.12
C TYR A 184 7.83 6.24 1.71
N LYS A 185 8.89 5.87 0.98
CA LYS A 185 8.75 5.20 -0.32
C LYS A 185 8.03 3.87 -0.19
N ALA A 186 8.43 3.02 0.75
CA ALA A 186 7.81 1.72 0.99
C ALA A 186 6.33 1.86 1.38
N GLU A 187 5.98 2.86 2.18
CA GLU A 187 4.58 3.14 2.52
C GLU A 187 3.79 3.63 1.29
N GLY A 188 4.39 4.45 0.43
CA GLY A 188 3.80 4.89 -0.83
C GLY A 188 3.53 3.73 -1.79
N GLU A 189 4.48 2.81 -1.95
CA GLU A 189 4.30 1.58 -2.74
C GLU A 189 3.21 0.68 -2.17
N ARG A 190 3.15 0.53 -0.84
CA ARG A 190 2.09 -0.22 -0.17
C ARG A 190 0.70 0.38 -0.43
N ARG A 191 0.55 1.71 -0.42
CA ARG A 191 -0.72 2.38 -0.73
C ARG A 191 -1.15 2.12 -2.17
N ARG A 192 -0.24 2.29 -3.14
CA ARG A 192 -0.52 1.98 -4.55
C ARG A 192 -0.97 0.52 -4.74
N ALA A 193 -0.26 -0.43 -4.13
CA ALA A 193 -0.63 -1.84 -4.21
C ALA A 193 -2.03 -2.12 -3.62
N MET A 194 -2.42 -1.44 -2.52
CA MET A 194 -3.77 -1.58 -1.95
C MET A 194 -4.84 -0.98 -2.86
N GLU A 195 -4.58 0.16 -3.49
CA GLU A 195 -5.48 0.78 -4.47
C GLU A 195 -5.67 -0.10 -5.71
N GLU A 196 -4.59 -0.65 -6.27
CA GLU A 196 -4.63 -1.58 -7.40
C GLU A 196 -5.38 -2.86 -7.05
N MET A 197 -5.15 -3.43 -5.86
CA MET A 197 -5.92 -4.59 -5.39
C MET A 197 -7.41 -4.26 -5.22
N GLY A 198 -7.73 -3.05 -4.74
CA GLY A 198 -9.11 -2.56 -4.64
C GLY A 198 -9.79 -2.51 -6.02
N ALA A 199 -9.14 -1.86 -6.99
CA ALA A 199 -9.62 -1.76 -8.35
C ALA A 199 -9.80 -3.14 -9.02
N ALA A 200 -8.84 -4.05 -8.83
CA ALA A 200 -8.94 -5.42 -9.35
C ALA A 200 -10.13 -6.18 -8.78
N ARG A 201 -10.42 -6.03 -7.48
CA ARG A 201 -11.59 -6.64 -6.82
C ARG A 201 -12.90 -6.10 -7.39
N GLU A 202 -12.99 -4.78 -7.62
CA GLU A 202 -14.18 -4.20 -8.25
C GLU A 202 -14.40 -4.73 -9.67
N VAL A 203 -13.33 -4.83 -10.48
CA VAL A 203 -13.42 -5.40 -11.83
C VAL A 203 -13.87 -6.85 -11.79
N MET A 204 -13.31 -7.66 -10.88
CA MET A 204 -13.74 -9.06 -10.71
C MET A 204 -15.20 -9.14 -10.26
N GLN A 205 -15.65 -8.27 -9.36
CA GLN A 205 -17.04 -8.25 -8.90
C GLN A 205 -18.00 -7.88 -10.03
N ARG A 206 -17.67 -6.88 -10.85
CA ARG A 206 -18.46 -6.49 -12.03
C ARG A 206 -18.52 -7.63 -13.05
N LYS A 207 -17.38 -8.24 -13.38
CA LYS A 207 -17.34 -9.42 -14.27
C LYS A 207 -18.14 -10.60 -13.72
N GLY A 208 -18.10 -10.83 -12.41
CA GLY A 208 -18.93 -11.83 -11.74
C GLY A 208 -20.42 -11.56 -11.89
N GLN A 209 -20.86 -10.33 -11.70
CA GLN A 209 -22.25 -9.93 -11.91
C GLN A 209 -22.68 -10.04 -13.38
N GLU A 210 -21.79 -9.67 -14.31
CA GLU A 210 -22.05 -9.78 -15.74
C GLU A 210 -22.20 -11.24 -16.17
N MET A 211 -21.33 -12.13 -15.72
CA MET A 211 -21.42 -13.57 -15.96
C MET A 211 -22.75 -14.14 -15.43
N LEU A 212 -23.22 -13.71 -14.26
CA LEU A 212 -24.52 -14.11 -13.74
C LEU A 212 -25.68 -13.60 -14.61
N ARG A 213 -25.59 -12.38 -15.15
CA ARG A 213 -26.59 -11.83 -16.08
C ARG A 213 -26.63 -12.64 -17.38
N TRP A 214 -25.48 -12.89 -17.99
CA TRP A 214 -25.35 -13.73 -19.19
C TRP A 214 -25.86 -15.15 -18.95
N GLY A 215 -25.58 -15.74 -17.79
CA GLY A 215 -26.13 -17.05 -17.40
C GLY A 215 -27.66 -17.07 -17.40
N LYS A 216 -28.30 -16.04 -16.83
CA LYS A 216 -29.76 -15.89 -16.82
C LYS A 216 -30.36 -15.62 -18.20
N GLU A 217 -29.67 -14.85 -19.05
CA GLU A 217 -30.09 -14.62 -20.44
C GLU A 217 -29.98 -15.89 -21.28
N ARG A 218 -28.91 -16.66 -21.10
CA ARG A 218 -28.73 -17.97 -21.74
C ARG A 218 -29.82 -18.94 -21.34
N GLU A 219 -30.15 -19.05 -20.05
CA GLU A 219 -31.23 -19.93 -19.58
C GLU A 219 -32.59 -19.53 -20.19
N ARG A 220 -32.87 -18.23 -20.32
CA ARG A 220 -34.08 -17.73 -21.00
C ARG A 220 -34.10 -18.10 -22.48
N CYS A 221 -32.98 -17.91 -23.17
CA CYS A 221 -32.85 -18.27 -24.59
C CYS A 221 -33.03 -19.78 -24.81
N GLU A 222 -32.46 -20.63 -23.96
CA GLU A 222 -32.64 -22.10 -24.04
C GLU A 222 -34.10 -22.51 -23.81
N LYS A 223 -34.79 -21.89 -22.84
CA LYS A 223 -36.24 -22.12 -22.62
C LYS A 223 -37.08 -21.69 -23.82
N GLU A 224 -36.75 -20.56 -24.41
CA GLU A 224 -37.45 -20.03 -25.58
C GLU A 224 -37.21 -20.91 -26.81
N LYS A 225 -35.97 -21.35 -27.05
CA LYS A 225 -35.65 -22.35 -28.07
C LYS A 225 -36.50 -23.61 -27.89
N GLY A 226 -36.60 -24.14 -26.67
CA GLY A 226 -37.43 -25.30 -26.39
C GLY A 226 -38.94 -25.05 -26.56
N ARG A 227 -39.42 -23.79 -26.49
CA ARG A 227 -40.79 -23.41 -26.86
C ARG A 227 -40.96 -23.42 -28.38
N TRP A 228 -40.07 -22.77 -29.12
CA TRP A 228 -40.10 -22.73 -30.59
C TRP A 228 -39.98 -24.12 -31.21
N GLU A 229 -39.15 -25.01 -30.66
CA GLU A 229 -39.04 -26.40 -31.12
C GLU A 229 -40.34 -27.20 -30.88
N ARG A 230 -41.13 -26.86 -29.86
CA ARG A 230 -42.45 -27.49 -29.65
C ARG A 230 -43.48 -26.94 -30.61
N GLU A 231 -43.47 -25.63 -30.84
CA GLU A 231 -44.35 -24.95 -31.80
C GLU A 231 -44.09 -25.44 -33.24
N ALA A 232 -42.82 -25.53 -33.64
CA ALA A 232 -42.42 -26.08 -34.94
C ALA A 232 -42.92 -27.52 -35.13
N ARG A 233 -42.81 -28.38 -34.11
CA ARG A 233 -43.36 -29.74 -34.14
C ARG A 233 -44.89 -29.77 -34.20
N GLY A 234 -45.56 -28.79 -33.59
CA GLY A 234 -47.01 -28.62 -33.70
C GLY A 234 -47.42 -28.28 -35.14
N LEU A 235 -46.75 -27.27 -35.71
CA LEU A 235 -46.97 -26.84 -37.10
C LEU A 235 -46.65 -27.94 -38.12
N GLU A 236 -45.63 -28.77 -37.87
CA GLU A 236 -45.33 -29.93 -38.71
C GLU A 236 -46.47 -30.95 -38.72
N LYS A 237 -47.10 -31.21 -37.57
CA LYS A 237 -48.28 -32.09 -37.48
C LYS A 237 -49.48 -31.49 -38.20
N GLU A 238 -49.74 -30.20 -38.00
CA GLU A 238 -50.82 -29.50 -38.70
C GLU A 238 -50.61 -29.54 -40.22
N ALA A 239 -49.37 -29.32 -40.70
CA ALA A 239 -49.04 -29.43 -42.12
C ALA A 239 -49.31 -30.84 -42.66
N GLN A 240 -48.95 -31.90 -41.93
CA GLN A 240 -49.25 -33.29 -42.30
C GLN A 240 -50.76 -33.58 -42.34
N GLU A 241 -51.56 -32.99 -41.43
CA GLU A 241 -53.02 -33.11 -41.45
C GLU A 241 -53.63 -32.39 -42.66
N TRP A 242 -53.16 -31.18 -42.98
CA TRP A 242 -53.57 -30.46 -44.18
C TRP A 242 -53.23 -31.23 -45.46
N GLU A 243 -52.07 -31.89 -45.50
CA GLU A 243 -51.67 -32.72 -46.64
C GLU A 243 -52.54 -33.97 -46.78
N ARG A 244 -52.91 -34.61 -45.66
CA ARG A 244 -53.91 -35.70 -45.65
C ARG A 244 -55.27 -35.23 -46.17
N LEU A 245 -55.78 -34.12 -45.64
CA LEU A 245 -57.07 -33.57 -46.08
C LEU A 245 -57.06 -33.22 -47.56
N ARG A 246 -55.96 -32.64 -48.06
CA ARG A 246 -55.77 -32.38 -49.49
C ARG A 246 -55.82 -33.67 -50.30
N HIS A 247 -55.10 -34.71 -49.88
CA HIS A 247 -55.14 -36.01 -50.55
C HIS A 247 -56.56 -36.60 -50.58
N ASP A 248 -57.29 -36.54 -49.47
CA ASP A 248 -58.67 -37.04 -49.38
C ASP A 248 -59.62 -36.26 -50.29
N TRP A 249 -59.47 -34.94 -50.37
CA TRP A 249 -60.20 -34.09 -51.32
C TRP A 249 -59.89 -34.43 -52.77
N ASP A 250 -58.61 -34.68 -53.11
CA ASP A 250 -58.20 -35.10 -54.45
C ASP A 250 -58.79 -36.47 -54.81
N VAL A 251 -58.82 -37.43 -53.87
CA VAL A 251 -59.47 -38.73 -54.05
C VAL A 251 -60.98 -38.56 -54.26
N ALA A 252 -61.65 -37.81 -53.39
CA ALA A 252 -63.09 -37.54 -53.51
C ALA A 252 -63.43 -36.85 -54.84
N GLY A 253 -62.62 -35.89 -55.27
CA GLY A 253 -62.75 -35.21 -56.56
C GLY A 253 -62.59 -36.16 -57.76
N ARG A 254 -61.63 -37.10 -57.71
CA ARG A 254 -61.48 -38.15 -58.73
C ARG A 254 -62.68 -39.09 -58.76
N LEU A 255 -63.16 -39.55 -57.60
CA LEU A 255 -64.33 -40.42 -57.50
C LEU A 255 -65.60 -39.74 -58.02
N ALA A 256 -65.79 -38.45 -57.69
CA ALA A 256 -66.91 -37.66 -58.19
C ALA A 256 -66.87 -37.53 -59.72
N ARG A 257 -65.69 -37.34 -60.33
CA ARG A 257 -65.57 -37.31 -61.80
C ARG A 257 -65.97 -38.63 -62.44
N ILE A 258 -65.47 -39.77 -61.93
CA ILE A 258 -65.84 -41.10 -62.43
C ILE A 258 -67.36 -41.32 -62.31
N ALA A 259 -67.95 -41.06 -61.14
CA ALA A 259 -69.39 -41.21 -60.94
C ALA A 259 -70.21 -40.30 -61.87
N THR A 260 -69.70 -39.10 -62.18
CA THR A 260 -70.35 -38.17 -63.12
C THR A 260 -70.23 -38.67 -64.55
N GLU A 261 -69.06 -39.19 -64.96
CA GLU A 261 -68.85 -39.83 -66.27
C GLU A 261 -69.79 -41.02 -66.46
N ASP A 262 -69.91 -41.90 -65.46
CA ASP A 262 -70.83 -43.05 -65.47
C ASP A 262 -72.30 -42.62 -65.63
N LEU A 263 -72.71 -41.55 -64.94
CA LEU A 263 -74.06 -40.96 -65.05
C LEU A 263 -74.33 -40.40 -66.45
N VAL A 264 -73.36 -39.66 -67.00
CA VAL A 264 -73.44 -39.10 -68.36
C VAL A 264 -73.49 -40.21 -69.41
N ASP A 265 -72.68 -41.26 -69.25
CA ASP A 265 -72.65 -42.40 -70.15
C ASP A 265 -73.95 -43.22 -70.10
N SER A 266 -74.47 -43.45 -68.89
CA SER A 266 -75.79 -44.07 -68.66
C SER A 266 -76.89 -43.29 -69.38
N TRP A 267 -76.94 -41.97 -69.19
CA TRP A 267 -77.89 -41.08 -69.85
C TRP A 267 -77.76 -41.14 -71.38
N ASN A 268 -76.53 -41.08 -71.90
CA ASN A 268 -76.27 -41.15 -73.34
C ASN A 268 -76.70 -42.49 -73.95
N ARG A 269 -76.56 -43.61 -73.22
CA ARG A 269 -77.07 -44.92 -73.64
C ARG A 269 -78.60 -44.95 -73.64
N GLU A 270 -79.24 -44.42 -72.60
CA GLU A 270 -80.71 -44.31 -72.49
C GLU A 270 -81.29 -43.52 -73.67
N VAL A 271 -80.71 -42.36 -73.97
CA VAL A 271 -81.10 -41.51 -75.11
C VAL A 271 -80.92 -42.24 -76.44
N ARG A 272 -79.82 -42.97 -76.63
CA ARG A 272 -79.61 -43.80 -77.84
C ARG A 272 -80.66 -44.90 -77.97
N ARG A 273 -80.96 -45.63 -76.89
CA ARG A 273 -82.02 -46.66 -76.88
C ARG A 273 -83.37 -46.08 -77.26
N ARG A 274 -83.76 -44.92 -76.71
CA ARG A 274 -85.01 -44.23 -77.07
C ARG A 274 -85.07 -43.80 -78.54
N ARG A 275 -83.94 -43.51 -79.17
CA ARG A 275 -83.87 -43.15 -80.60
C ARG A 275 -83.95 -44.35 -81.55
N GLN A 276 -83.57 -45.54 -81.10
CA GLN A 276 -83.59 -46.77 -81.91
C GLN A 276 -84.87 -47.60 -81.75
N GLY A 277 -85.71 -47.32 -80.74
CA GLY A 277 -87.03 -47.92 -80.53
C GLY A 277 -88.18 -47.17 -81.21
N LYS A 278 -87.88 -46.30 -82.18
CA LYS A 278 -88.81 -45.69 -83.15
C LYS A 278 -88.45 -46.19 -84.53
#